data_AF-A0A381YWG9-F1
#
_entry.id   AF-A0A381YWG9-F1
#
_cell.length_a   1.000
_cell.length_b   1.000
_cell.length_c   1.000
_cell.angle_alpha   90.00
_cell.angle_beta   90.00
_cell.angle_gamma   90.00
#
_symmetry.space_group_name_H-M   'P 1'
#
loop_
_entity.id
_entity.type
_entity.pdbx_description
1 polymer ?
#
loop_
_entity_poly.entity_id
_entity_poly.type
_entity_poly.pdbx_seq_one_letter_code
_entity_poly.pdbx_strand_id
1 'polypeptide(L)'
;MARKKRASKQPVRQSRKKLRPKTKNQSEYIQSMVESDVTFCSGPAGSGKTAVSVGLACEYILQHKVDKIVITRPVVESGRGLGFLPGTLTDKVQPYLVPITEEMKLYLGKGTYDSMRATNTIEICPLEYMRGRNFHNAFMILDEAQNATFEQIKMFLTRIGINSKAVINGDLDQTDLHGNDYGGLSGCISKLDNLNGVAICKLDHSDIVRNSIISSILKRLE
;
A
#
# COMPACT_ATOMS: atom_id res chain seq x y z
N MET A 1 -20.77 -11.27 55.38
CA MET A 1 -21.04 -10.73 54.02
C MET A 1 -19.91 -9.77 53.64
N ALA A 2 -19.09 -10.11 52.63
CA ALA A 2 -18.10 -9.18 52.08
C ALA A 2 -18.08 -9.34 50.55
N ARG A 3 -18.78 -8.43 49.84
CA ARG A 3 -18.78 -8.35 48.37
C ARG A 3 -17.44 -7.78 47.90
N LYS A 4 -16.55 -8.62 47.35
CA LYS A 4 -15.40 -8.18 46.56
C LYS A 4 -15.91 -7.42 45.32
N LYS A 5 -15.69 -6.10 45.27
CA LYS A 5 -15.89 -5.29 44.06
C LYS A 5 -14.93 -5.80 42.98
N ARG A 6 -15.47 -6.39 41.91
CA ARG A 6 -14.72 -6.65 40.68
C ARG A 6 -14.37 -5.30 40.07
N ALA A 7 -13.08 -4.95 40.01
CA ALA A 7 -12.61 -3.82 39.23
C ALA A 7 -12.94 -4.07 37.75
N SER A 8 -13.77 -3.21 37.17
CA SER A 8 -14.02 -3.18 35.73
C SER A 8 -12.71 -2.80 35.04
N LYS A 9 -12.13 -3.73 34.27
CA LYS A 9 -11.05 -3.40 33.34
C LYS A 9 -11.61 -2.40 32.33
N GLN A 10 -11.25 -1.13 32.45
CA GLN A 10 -11.53 -0.16 31.41
C GLN A 10 -10.89 -0.66 30.10
N PRO A 11 -11.58 -0.58 28.96
CA PRO A 11 -10.98 -0.97 27.69
C PRO A 11 -9.80 -0.04 27.42
N VAL A 12 -8.61 -0.62 27.25
CA VAL A 12 -7.40 0.10 26.86
C VAL A 12 -7.72 0.76 25.51
N ARG A 13 -7.85 2.10 25.49
CA ARG A 13 -7.86 2.85 24.23
C ARG A 13 -6.51 2.58 23.57
N GLN A 14 -6.49 1.75 22.52
CA GLN A 14 -5.31 1.58 21.69
C GLN A 14 -4.93 2.96 21.15
N SER A 15 -3.74 3.43 21.52
CA SER A 15 -3.17 4.66 20.95
C SER A 15 -2.94 4.44 19.46
N ARG A 16 -3.38 5.39 18.63
CA ARG A 16 -3.11 5.37 17.19
C ARG A 16 -1.60 5.25 16.92
N LYS A 17 -1.22 4.39 15.99
CA LYS A 17 0.15 4.27 15.49
C LYS A 17 0.57 5.60 14.87
N LYS A 18 1.81 6.03 15.12
CA LYS A 18 2.45 7.15 14.41
C LYS A 18 3.40 6.59 13.37
N LEU A 19 3.48 7.21 12.18
CA LEU A 19 4.45 6.78 11.18
C LEU A 19 5.85 7.05 11.71
N ARG A 20 6.70 6.01 11.69
CA ARG A 20 8.12 6.13 12.00
C ARG A 20 8.90 5.18 11.09
N PRO A 21 9.90 5.66 10.37
CA PRO A 21 10.79 4.76 9.64
C PRO A 21 11.57 3.89 10.63
N LYS A 22 11.82 2.64 10.26
CA LYS A 22 12.65 1.72 11.03
C LYS A 22 14.08 1.65 10.49
N THR A 23 14.29 2.07 9.25
CA THR A 23 15.59 2.08 8.57
C THR A 23 15.82 3.43 7.88
N LYS A 24 17.07 3.67 7.48
CA LYS A 24 17.44 4.89 6.74
C LYS A 24 16.71 4.98 5.39
N ASN A 25 16.69 3.89 4.62
CA ASN A 25 16.03 3.87 3.31
C ASN A 25 14.51 4.10 3.44
N GLN A 26 13.86 3.59 4.50
CA GLN A 26 12.46 3.91 4.77
C GLN A 26 12.26 5.40 5.07
N SER A 27 13.20 6.04 5.76
CA SER A 27 13.15 7.49 6.03
C SER A 27 13.28 8.29 4.73
N GLU A 28 14.23 7.94 3.88
CA GLU A 28 14.44 8.56 2.57
C GLU A 28 13.23 8.34 1.65
N TYR A 29 12.61 7.16 1.70
CA TYR A 29 11.39 6.87 0.97
C TYR A 29 10.21 7.72 1.45
N ILE A 30 10.02 7.90 2.76
CA ILE A 30 8.99 8.81 3.30
C ILE A 30 9.22 10.23 2.79
N GLN A 31 10.46 10.72 2.88
CA GLN A 31 10.82 12.06 2.44
C GLN A 31 10.53 12.25 0.94
N SER A 32 10.91 11.25 0.12
CA SER A 32 10.67 11.27 -1.33
C SER A 32 9.17 11.37 -1.67
N MET A 33 8.31 10.64 -0.95
CA MET A 33 6.85 10.76 -1.11
C MET A 33 6.32 12.13 -0.70
N VAL A 34 6.92 12.78 0.30
CA VAL A 34 6.53 14.13 0.73
C VAL A 34 6.91 15.16 -0.33
N GLU A 35 8.11 15.07 -0.89
CA GLU A 35 8.71 16.06 -1.78
C GLU A 35 8.30 15.90 -3.26
N SER A 36 7.88 14.71 -3.66
CA SER A 36 7.50 14.40 -5.06
C SER A 36 5.99 14.20 -5.23
N ASP A 37 5.49 14.45 -6.44
CA ASP A 37 4.08 14.17 -6.78
C ASP A 37 3.87 12.69 -7.06
N VAL A 38 4.86 12.04 -7.66
CA VAL A 38 4.87 10.60 -7.93
C VAL A 38 6.09 9.96 -7.30
N THR A 39 5.93 8.82 -6.66
CA THR A 39 7.05 8.03 -6.13
C THR A 39 6.92 6.58 -6.51
N PHE A 40 7.92 6.05 -7.20
CA PHE A 40 8.09 4.63 -7.42
C PHE A 40 8.97 4.06 -6.30
N CYS A 41 8.59 2.91 -5.76
CA CYS A 41 9.41 2.21 -4.78
C CYS A 41 9.46 0.72 -5.10
N SER A 42 10.66 0.23 -5.37
CA SER A 42 10.94 -1.20 -5.56
C SER A 42 11.63 -1.78 -4.33
N GLY A 43 11.31 -3.00 -3.96
CA GLY A 43 12.04 -3.70 -2.90
C GLY A 43 11.36 -4.99 -2.47
N PRO A 44 12.06 -5.84 -1.70
CA PRO A 44 11.60 -7.18 -1.37
C PRO A 44 10.36 -7.16 -0.48
N ALA A 45 9.59 -8.25 -0.49
CA ALA A 45 8.53 -8.48 0.48
C ALA A 45 9.02 -8.28 1.94
N GLY A 46 8.26 -7.53 2.74
CA GLY A 46 8.60 -7.24 4.13
C GLY A 46 9.54 -6.05 4.37
N SER A 47 10.07 -5.41 3.31
CA SER A 47 10.89 -4.19 3.41
C SER A 47 10.14 -2.96 3.96
N GLY A 48 8.81 -3.04 4.04
CA GLY A 48 7.95 -1.99 4.60
C GLY A 48 7.36 -1.02 3.57
N LYS A 49 7.62 -1.19 2.27
CA LYS A 49 7.11 -0.31 1.19
C LYS A 49 5.63 0.05 1.31
N THR A 50 4.75 -0.96 1.44
CA THR A 50 3.30 -0.77 1.58
C THR A 50 2.92 -0.17 2.93
N ALA A 51 3.51 -0.65 4.02
CA ALA A 51 3.17 -0.18 5.36
C ALA A 51 3.53 1.30 5.58
N VAL A 52 4.67 1.72 5.02
CA VAL A 52 5.16 3.09 5.09
C VAL A 52 4.31 4.03 4.24
N SER A 53 3.97 3.65 3.00
CA SER A 53 3.12 4.48 2.14
C SER A 53 1.69 4.60 2.67
N VAL A 54 1.11 3.51 3.19
CA VAL A 54 -0.21 3.51 3.84
C VAL A 54 -0.21 4.41 5.09
N GLY A 55 0.84 4.31 5.92
CA GLY A 55 0.96 5.16 7.10
C GLY A 55 1.04 6.65 6.73
N LEU A 56 1.80 7.00 5.69
CA LEU A 56 1.89 8.39 5.22
C LEU A 56 0.55 8.88 4.66
N ALA A 57 -0.15 8.07 3.87
CA ALA A 57 -1.48 8.40 3.38
C ALA A 57 -2.46 8.68 4.54
N CYS A 58 -2.44 7.85 5.58
CA CYS A 58 -3.23 8.07 6.79
C CYS A 58 -2.85 9.37 7.53
N GLU A 59 -1.57 9.75 7.57
CA GLU A 59 -1.19 11.05 8.15
C GLU A 59 -1.67 12.22 7.29
N TYR A 60 -1.60 12.10 5.96
CA TYR A 60 -2.08 13.14 5.04
C TYR A 60 -3.58 13.40 5.18
N ILE A 61 -4.41 12.36 5.24
CA ILE A 61 -5.87 12.53 5.44
C ILE A 61 -6.19 13.10 6.83
N LEU A 62 -5.46 12.67 7.88
CA LEU A 62 -5.67 13.18 9.24
C LEU A 62 -5.23 14.64 9.41
N GLN A 63 -4.26 15.09 8.60
CA GLN A 63 -3.78 16.48 8.57
C GLN A 63 -4.54 17.34 7.56
N HIS A 64 -5.60 16.83 6.92
CA HIS A 64 -6.37 17.52 5.89
C HIS A 64 -5.51 18.01 4.71
N LYS A 65 -4.42 17.31 4.39
CA LYS A 65 -3.58 17.59 3.21
C LYS A 65 -4.18 17.04 1.92
N VAL A 66 -5.04 16.05 2.05
CA VAL A 66 -5.82 15.40 0.98
C VAL A 66 -7.22 15.16 1.52
N ASP A 67 -8.18 15.00 0.61
CA ASP A 67 -9.58 14.70 0.92
C ASP A 67 -9.91 13.22 0.74
N LYS A 68 -9.04 12.48 0.03
CA LYS A 68 -9.28 11.08 -0.32
C LYS A 68 -8.00 10.25 -0.31
N ILE A 69 -8.12 8.99 0.13
CA ILE A 69 -7.11 7.95 -0.08
C ILE A 69 -7.68 6.94 -1.08
N VAL A 70 -6.92 6.61 -2.12
CA VAL A 70 -7.27 5.57 -3.09
C VAL A 70 -6.15 4.54 -3.11
N ILE A 71 -6.44 3.30 -2.75
CA ILE A 71 -5.48 2.21 -2.79
C ILE A 71 -5.98 1.17 -3.77
N THR A 72 -5.11 0.78 -4.67
CA THR A 72 -5.43 -0.17 -5.71
C THR A 72 -4.35 -1.21 -5.89
N ARG A 73 -4.74 -2.38 -6.38
CA ARG A 73 -3.88 -3.53 -6.61
C ARG A 73 -4.28 -4.18 -7.93
N PRO A 74 -3.33 -4.56 -8.80
CA PRO A 74 -3.63 -5.31 -10.01
C PRO A 74 -4.22 -6.67 -9.63
N VAL A 75 -5.22 -7.11 -10.36
CA VAL A 75 -5.73 -8.48 -10.19
C VAL A 75 -4.96 -9.39 -11.13
N VAL A 76 -4.17 -10.31 -10.56
CA VAL A 76 -3.51 -11.34 -11.36
C VAL A 76 -4.36 -12.60 -11.33
N GLU A 77 -4.67 -13.10 -12.52
CA GLU A 77 -5.15 -14.46 -12.67
C GLU A 77 -3.99 -15.42 -12.42
N SER A 78 -3.77 -15.81 -11.16
CA SER A 78 -3.00 -17.04 -10.89
C SER A 78 -3.59 -18.14 -11.79
N GLY A 79 -2.75 -18.89 -12.52
CA GLY A 79 -3.08 -19.68 -13.73
C GLY A 79 -4.25 -20.68 -13.70
N ARG A 80 -5.12 -20.66 -12.69
CA ARG A 80 -6.48 -21.24 -12.66
C ARG A 80 -7.60 -20.24 -12.97
N GLY A 81 -7.27 -18.99 -13.32
CA GLY A 81 -8.24 -17.93 -13.61
C GLY A 81 -8.95 -17.44 -12.35
N LEU A 82 -9.34 -16.16 -12.30
CA LEU A 82 -10.21 -15.65 -11.22
C LEU A 82 -11.55 -16.40 -11.16
N GLY A 83 -11.92 -17.13 -12.21
CA GLY A 83 -13.13 -17.96 -12.29
C GLY A 83 -13.27 -19.03 -11.20
N PHE A 84 -12.19 -19.43 -10.52
CA PHE A 84 -12.22 -20.58 -9.60
C PHE A 84 -12.72 -20.28 -8.17
N LEU A 85 -12.68 -19.01 -7.74
CA LEU A 85 -13.28 -18.61 -6.46
C LEU A 85 -14.76 -18.26 -6.68
N PRO A 86 -15.71 -18.79 -5.88
CA PRO A 86 -17.12 -18.39 -5.97
C PRO A 86 -17.30 -16.95 -5.46
N GLY A 87 -18.23 -16.19 -6.05
CA GLY A 87 -18.58 -14.83 -5.61
C GLY A 87 -18.35 -13.73 -6.65
N THR A 88 -18.64 -12.48 -6.26
CA THR A 88 -18.42 -11.29 -7.09
C THR A 88 -16.92 -11.00 -7.25
N LEU A 89 -16.53 -10.18 -8.24
CA LEU A 89 -15.12 -9.76 -8.39
C LEU A 89 -14.57 -9.14 -7.10
N THR A 90 -15.40 -8.39 -6.39
CA THR A 90 -15.07 -7.81 -5.08
C THR A 90 -14.75 -8.89 -4.03
N ASP A 91 -15.57 -9.95 -3.94
CA ASP A 91 -15.37 -11.04 -2.98
C ASP A 91 -14.05 -11.78 -3.24
N LYS A 92 -13.67 -11.91 -4.51
CA LYS A 92 -12.43 -12.59 -4.93
C LYS A 92 -11.17 -11.79 -4.60
N VAL A 93 -11.26 -10.46 -4.66
CA VAL A 93 -10.12 -9.57 -4.43
C VAL A 93 -9.97 -9.22 -2.94
N GLN A 94 -11.05 -9.33 -2.16
CA GLN A 94 -11.08 -8.97 -0.75
C GLN A 94 -9.94 -9.57 0.10
N PRO A 95 -9.54 -10.86 -0.05
CA PRO A 95 -8.42 -11.43 0.71
C PRO A 95 -7.09 -10.67 0.51
N TYR A 96 -6.83 -10.17 -0.70
CA TYR A 96 -5.59 -9.45 -1.03
C TYR A 96 -5.53 -8.03 -0.44
N LEU A 97 -6.68 -7.50 -0.01
CA LEU A 97 -6.83 -6.15 0.54
C LEU A 97 -6.84 -6.12 2.07
N VAL A 98 -6.90 -7.29 2.72
CA VAL A 98 -6.91 -7.42 4.19
C VAL A 98 -5.66 -6.80 4.82
N PRO A 99 -4.42 -7.06 4.34
CA PRO A 99 -3.23 -6.48 4.97
C PRO A 99 -3.24 -4.94 4.97
N ILE A 100 -3.68 -4.33 3.88
CA ILE A 100 -3.81 -2.88 3.73
C ILE A 100 -4.86 -2.34 4.71
N THR A 101 -6.01 -3.01 4.79
CA THR A 101 -7.10 -2.66 5.70
C THR A 101 -6.65 -2.67 7.16
N GLU A 102 -5.96 -3.73 7.59
CA GLU A 102 -5.47 -3.86 8.95
C GLU A 102 -4.41 -2.80 9.27
N GLU A 103 -3.49 -2.53 8.33
CA GLU A 103 -2.48 -1.48 8.50
C GLU A 103 -3.13 -0.10 8.67
N MET A 104 -4.12 0.27 7.84
CA MET A 104 -4.85 1.54 7.98
C MET A 104 -5.55 1.68 9.34
N LYS A 105 -6.15 0.60 9.85
CA LYS A 105 -6.81 0.59 11.16
C LYS A 105 -5.85 0.87 12.31
N LEU A 106 -4.55 0.54 12.18
CA LEU A 106 -3.55 0.89 13.20
C LEU A 106 -3.36 2.41 13.33
N TYR A 107 -3.44 3.15 12.23
CA TYR A 107 -3.26 4.61 12.23
C TYR A 107 -4.57 5.35 12.53
N LEU A 108 -5.68 4.94 11.93
CA LEU A 108 -6.96 5.65 12.05
C LEU A 108 -7.78 5.21 13.27
N GLY A 109 -7.59 3.96 13.70
CA GLY A 109 -8.52 3.26 14.58
C GLY A 109 -9.72 2.72 13.80
N LYS A 110 -10.27 1.58 14.26
CA LYS A 110 -11.35 0.87 13.57
C LYS A 110 -12.56 1.76 13.22
N GLY A 111 -13.11 2.48 14.20
CA GLY A 111 -14.32 3.30 13.97
C GLY A 111 -14.12 4.42 12.94
N THR A 112 -12.96 5.09 12.97
CA THR A 112 -12.63 6.13 11.98
C THR A 112 -12.43 5.54 10.59
N TYR A 113 -11.70 4.42 10.48
CA TYR A 113 -11.52 3.71 9.23
C TYR A 113 -12.86 3.28 8.63
N ASP A 114 -13.71 2.61 9.42
CA ASP A 114 -15.02 2.11 8.97
C ASP A 114 -15.91 3.27 8.49
N SER A 115 -15.93 4.40 9.21
CA SER A 115 -16.64 5.61 8.79
C SER A 115 -16.10 6.17 7.47
N MET A 116 -14.78 6.30 7.33
CA MET A 116 -14.14 6.84 6.12
C MET A 116 -14.31 5.91 4.91
N ARG A 117 -14.39 4.59 5.11
CA ARG A 117 -14.75 3.64 4.04
C ARG A 117 -16.21 3.82 3.62
N ALA A 118 -17.13 3.97 4.58
CA ALA A 118 -18.55 4.15 4.29
C ALA A 118 -18.84 5.45 3.51
N THR A 119 -18.07 6.52 3.77
CA THR A 119 -18.18 7.81 3.05
C THR A 119 -17.35 7.89 1.77
N ASN A 120 -16.68 6.80 1.37
CA ASN A 120 -15.75 6.76 0.23
C ASN A 120 -14.59 7.78 0.33
N THR A 121 -14.25 8.21 1.54
CA THR A 121 -13.03 8.98 1.85
C THR A 121 -11.80 8.09 1.71
N ILE A 122 -11.92 6.81 2.08
CA ILE A 122 -10.94 5.78 1.76
C ILE A 122 -11.57 4.84 0.75
N GLU A 123 -10.90 4.65 -0.36
CA GLU A 123 -11.28 3.70 -1.40
C GLU A 123 -10.20 2.64 -1.56
N ILE A 124 -10.57 1.37 -1.45
CA ILE A 124 -9.68 0.24 -1.72
C ILE A 124 -10.38 -0.63 -2.76
N CYS A 125 -9.80 -0.73 -3.96
CA CYS A 125 -10.46 -1.39 -5.10
C CYS A 125 -9.45 -1.93 -6.13
N PRO A 126 -9.86 -2.87 -7.01
CA PRO A 126 -9.03 -3.37 -8.10
C PRO A 126 -8.58 -2.27 -9.07
N LEU A 127 -7.44 -2.45 -9.74
CA LEU A 127 -6.86 -1.46 -10.65
C LEU A 127 -7.79 -1.08 -11.81
N GLU A 128 -8.61 -2.02 -12.25
CA GLU A 128 -9.55 -1.84 -13.37
C GLU A 128 -10.60 -0.76 -13.06
N TYR A 129 -10.90 -0.53 -11.78
CA TYR A 129 -11.86 0.48 -11.33
C TYR A 129 -11.33 1.91 -11.49
N MET A 130 -10.06 2.08 -11.85
CA MET A 130 -9.46 3.39 -12.09
C MET A 130 -9.80 3.95 -13.48
N ARG A 131 -10.26 3.13 -14.43
CA ARG A 131 -10.55 3.55 -15.80
C ARG A 131 -11.60 4.67 -15.83
N GLY A 132 -11.33 5.72 -16.61
CA GLY A 132 -12.24 6.85 -16.80
C GLY A 132 -12.40 7.78 -15.59
N ARG A 133 -11.56 7.63 -14.56
CA ARG A 133 -11.63 8.43 -13.33
C ARG A 133 -10.50 9.45 -13.27
N ASN A 134 -10.69 10.46 -12.44
CA ASN A 134 -9.67 11.46 -12.12
C ASN A 134 -9.80 11.79 -10.63
N PHE A 135 -8.66 11.89 -9.93
CA PHE A 135 -8.61 12.08 -8.49
C PHE A 135 -7.80 13.32 -8.14
N HIS A 136 -8.51 14.36 -7.74
CA HIS A 136 -7.94 15.59 -7.17
C HIS A 136 -7.88 15.51 -5.65
N ASN A 137 -6.94 16.23 -5.03
CA ASN A 137 -6.72 16.26 -3.58
C ASN A 137 -6.65 14.84 -2.99
N ALA A 138 -5.95 13.91 -3.63
CA ALA A 138 -5.96 12.50 -3.27
C ALA A 138 -4.56 11.95 -3.01
N PHE A 139 -4.46 11.01 -2.06
CA PHE A 139 -3.28 10.17 -1.90
C PHE A 139 -3.56 8.81 -2.53
N MET A 140 -2.93 8.53 -3.66
CA MET A 140 -3.13 7.32 -4.46
C MET A 140 -1.99 6.33 -4.25
N ILE A 141 -2.30 5.05 -4.07
CA ILE A 141 -1.31 3.97 -3.94
C ILE A 141 -1.67 2.84 -4.90
N LEU A 142 -0.77 2.52 -5.82
CA LEU A 142 -0.79 1.27 -6.59
C LEU A 142 0.19 0.31 -5.92
N ASP A 143 -0.34 -0.71 -5.24
CA ASP A 143 0.45 -1.73 -4.56
C ASP A 143 0.61 -2.96 -5.45
N GLU A 144 1.73 -3.66 -5.30
CA GLU A 144 2.09 -4.87 -6.06
C GLU A 144 2.12 -4.59 -7.56
N ALA A 145 2.68 -3.43 -7.94
CA ALA A 145 2.72 -2.92 -9.30
C ALA A 145 3.57 -3.77 -10.26
N GLN A 146 4.40 -4.68 -9.75
CA GLN A 146 5.09 -5.66 -10.61
C GLN A 146 4.10 -6.57 -11.35
N ASN A 147 2.89 -6.68 -10.81
CA ASN A 147 1.78 -7.44 -11.38
C ASN A 147 0.87 -6.62 -12.30
N ALA A 148 1.29 -5.41 -12.68
CA ALA A 148 0.60 -4.57 -13.66
C ALA A 148 1.39 -4.50 -14.97
N THR A 149 0.67 -4.51 -16.09
CA THR A 149 1.25 -4.21 -17.39
C THR A 149 1.65 -2.74 -17.49
N PHE A 150 2.53 -2.41 -18.45
CA PHE A 150 2.92 -1.03 -18.71
C PHE A 150 1.72 -0.10 -18.95
N GLU A 151 0.74 -0.54 -19.75
CA GLU A 151 -0.47 0.23 -20.05
C GLU A 151 -1.37 0.40 -18.82
N GLN A 152 -1.41 -0.57 -17.91
CA GLN A 152 -2.14 -0.45 -16.64
C GLN A 152 -1.49 0.58 -15.70
N ILE A 153 -0.16 0.58 -15.58
CA ILE A 153 0.57 1.58 -14.76
C ILE A 153 0.39 2.97 -15.38
N LYS A 154 0.55 3.09 -16.71
CA LYS A 154 0.30 4.34 -17.43
C LYS A 154 -1.13 4.83 -17.23
N MET A 155 -2.12 3.93 -17.31
CA MET A 155 -3.51 4.25 -17.03
C MET A 155 -3.67 4.82 -15.62
N PHE A 156 -3.09 4.18 -14.58
CA PHE A 156 -3.10 4.68 -13.20
C PHE A 156 -2.48 6.08 -13.08
N LEU A 157 -1.30 6.31 -13.65
CA LEU A 157 -0.61 7.60 -13.61
C LEU A 157 -1.46 8.72 -14.23
N THR A 158 -2.18 8.44 -15.31
CA THR A 158 -3.06 9.43 -15.96
C THR A 158 -4.37 9.71 -15.20
N ARG A 159 -4.58 9.15 -14.00
CA ARG A 159 -5.72 9.47 -13.12
C ARG A 159 -5.36 10.47 -12.02
N ILE A 160 -4.07 10.82 -11.91
CA ILE A 160 -3.58 11.76 -10.90
C ILE A 160 -4.05 13.17 -11.28
N GLY A 161 -4.87 13.76 -10.41
CA GLY A 161 -5.35 15.12 -10.54
C GLY A 161 -4.50 16.13 -9.77
N ILE A 162 -4.95 17.37 -9.77
CA ILE A 162 -4.33 18.50 -9.05
C ILE A 162 -4.28 18.23 -7.54
N ASN A 163 -3.19 18.64 -6.89
CA ASN A 163 -2.93 18.51 -5.45
C ASN A 163 -3.00 17.05 -4.95
N SER A 164 -2.66 16.10 -5.81
CA SER A 164 -2.63 14.69 -5.47
C SER A 164 -1.20 14.16 -5.40
N LYS A 165 -1.03 13.09 -4.64
CA LYS A 165 0.21 12.31 -4.61
C LYS A 165 -0.07 10.89 -5.05
N ALA A 166 0.88 10.27 -5.74
CA ALA A 166 0.78 8.89 -6.19
C ALA A 166 2.02 8.10 -5.82
N VAL A 167 1.79 6.90 -5.29
CA VAL A 167 2.85 5.97 -4.89
C VAL A 167 2.65 4.65 -5.61
N ILE A 168 3.70 4.17 -6.26
CA ILE A 168 3.70 2.91 -7.01
C ILE A 168 4.72 1.99 -6.35
N ASN A 169 4.21 1.00 -5.63
CA ASN A 169 5.01 0.03 -4.89
C ASN A 169 5.07 -1.30 -5.62
N GLY A 170 6.25 -1.93 -5.67
CA GLY A 170 6.35 -3.29 -6.18
C GLY A 170 7.65 -4.00 -5.81
N ASP A 171 7.75 -5.25 -6.24
CA ASP A 171 8.95 -6.07 -6.14
C ASP A 171 9.30 -6.57 -7.55
N LEU A 172 10.40 -6.03 -8.12
CA LEU A 172 10.77 -6.32 -9.51
C LEU A 172 11.10 -7.80 -9.74
N ASP A 173 11.45 -8.53 -8.68
CA ASP A 173 11.85 -9.93 -8.76
C ASP A 173 10.67 -10.90 -8.50
N GLN A 174 9.48 -10.40 -8.10
CA GLN A 174 8.32 -11.22 -7.72
C GLN A 174 7.07 -10.91 -8.57
N THR A 175 7.22 -10.94 -9.89
CA THR A 175 6.09 -10.77 -10.82
C THR A 175 5.44 -12.10 -11.17
N ASP A 176 4.12 -12.11 -11.12
CA ASP A 176 3.26 -13.20 -11.56
C ASP A 176 2.92 -13.11 -13.07
N LEU A 177 3.33 -12.04 -13.75
CA LEU A 177 3.13 -11.86 -15.20
C LEU A 177 4.16 -12.64 -16.03
N HIS A 178 3.75 -13.02 -17.24
CA HIS A 178 4.58 -13.75 -18.20
C HIS A 178 4.47 -13.16 -19.62
N GLY A 179 5.43 -13.47 -20.48
CA GLY A 179 5.40 -13.04 -21.88
C GLY A 179 5.48 -11.51 -22.04
N ASN A 180 4.64 -10.96 -22.94
CA ASN A 180 4.66 -9.53 -23.30
C ASN A 180 4.15 -8.60 -22.18
N ASP A 181 3.48 -9.14 -21.17
CA ASP A 181 2.95 -8.37 -20.04
C ASP A 181 4.00 -8.14 -18.94
N TYR A 182 5.15 -8.82 -19.02
CA TYR A 182 6.25 -8.74 -18.07
C TYR A 182 6.96 -7.37 -18.11
N GLY A 183 7.43 -6.90 -16.95
CA GLY A 183 8.36 -5.76 -16.88
C GLY A 183 7.70 -4.38 -17.01
N GLY A 184 6.39 -4.27 -16.80
CA GLY A 184 5.69 -2.98 -16.82
C GLY A 184 6.29 -1.97 -15.82
N LEU A 185 6.50 -2.40 -14.57
CA LEU A 185 7.06 -1.56 -13.52
C LEU A 185 8.49 -1.11 -13.79
N SER A 186 9.39 -2.02 -14.17
CA SER A 186 10.79 -1.68 -14.50
C SER A 186 10.87 -0.76 -15.72
N GLY A 187 10.03 -0.99 -16.73
CA GLY A 187 9.91 -0.12 -17.90
C GLY A 187 9.47 1.30 -17.54
N CYS A 188 8.49 1.46 -16.65
CA CYS A 188 8.08 2.77 -16.15
C CYS A 188 9.20 3.48 -15.37
N ILE A 189 9.84 2.77 -14.43
CA ILE A 189 10.97 3.30 -13.64
C ILE A 189 12.08 3.81 -14.56
N SER A 190 12.51 3.00 -15.53
CA SER A 190 13.57 3.39 -16.46
C SER A 190 13.21 4.60 -17.34
N LYS A 191 11.94 4.74 -17.75
CA LYS A 191 11.50 5.84 -18.61
C LYS A 191 11.25 7.15 -17.86
N LEU A 192 10.91 7.07 -16.59
CA LEU A 192 10.55 8.22 -15.75
C LEU A 192 11.69 8.63 -14.81
N ASP A 193 12.84 7.96 -14.90
CA ASP A 193 14.03 8.36 -14.16
C ASP A 193 14.47 9.77 -14.54
N ASN A 194 14.84 10.55 -13.53
CA ASN A 194 15.19 11.97 -13.62
C ASN A 194 14.06 12.92 -14.09
N LEU A 195 12.79 12.46 -14.13
CA LEU A 195 11.67 13.35 -14.38
C LEU A 195 11.37 14.21 -13.15
N ASN A 196 11.35 15.53 -13.32
CA ASN A 196 11.00 16.46 -12.24
C ASN A 196 9.62 16.12 -11.64
N GLY A 197 9.55 16.06 -10.30
CA GLY A 197 8.35 15.68 -9.57
C GLY A 197 8.12 14.17 -9.45
N VAL A 198 9.02 13.34 -10.00
CA VAL A 198 9.02 11.89 -9.84
C VAL A 198 10.25 11.43 -9.06
N ALA A 199 10.03 10.68 -7.98
CA ALA A 199 11.10 10.02 -7.24
C ALA A 199 11.11 8.51 -7.51
N ILE A 200 12.31 7.93 -7.54
CA ILE A 200 12.53 6.49 -7.62
C ILE A 200 13.30 6.08 -6.37
N CYS A 201 12.68 5.23 -5.55
CA CYS A 201 13.25 4.71 -4.33
C CYS A 201 13.48 3.20 -4.46
N LYS A 202 14.49 2.72 -3.74
CA LYS A 202 14.79 1.30 -3.60
C LYS A 202 14.90 0.94 -2.13
N LEU A 203 14.13 -0.05 -1.70
CA LEU A 203 14.36 -0.75 -0.45
C LEU A 203 15.01 -2.10 -0.76
N ASP A 204 15.77 -2.61 0.19
CA ASP A 204 16.49 -3.88 0.04
C ASP A 204 16.27 -4.81 1.25
N HIS A 205 17.01 -5.91 1.29
CA HIS A 205 16.87 -6.89 2.37
C HIS A 205 17.27 -6.35 3.76
N SER A 206 18.10 -5.31 3.83
CA SER A 206 18.45 -4.64 5.09
C SER A 206 17.26 -3.86 5.68
N ASP A 207 16.25 -3.55 4.88
CA ASP A 207 15.02 -2.88 5.31
C ASP A 207 14.01 -3.83 5.96
N ILE A 208 14.24 -5.14 5.88
CA ILE A 208 13.33 -6.14 6.43
C ILE A 208 13.57 -6.30 7.93
N VAL A 209 12.76 -5.61 8.73
CA VAL A 209 12.79 -5.72 10.19
C VAL A 209 12.02 -6.96 10.65
N ARG A 210 12.73 -8.09 10.75
CA ARG A 210 12.19 -9.37 11.24
C ARG A 210 12.34 -9.52 12.75
N ASN A 211 11.48 -10.35 13.34
CA ASN A 211 11.73 -10.86 14.68
C ASN A 211 13.03 -11.68 14.67
N SER A 212 13.88 -11.51 15.68
CA SER A 212 15.18 -12.17 15.79
C SER A 212 15.09 -13.70 15.68
N ILE A 213 13.96 -14.32 16.06
CA ILE A 213 13.77 -15.76 15.91
C ILE A 213 13.68 -16.21 14.45
N ILE A 214 13.17 -15.37 13.55
CA ILE A 214 12.97 -15.73 12.13
C ILE A 214 14.31 -15.96 11.46
N SER A 215 15.32 -15.14 11.75
CA SER A 215 16.68 -15.35 11.24
C SER A 215 17.25 -16.70 11.72
N SER A 216 17.00 -17.07 12.98
CA SER A 216 17.41 -18.36 13.53
C SER A 216 16.67 -19.54 12.92
N ILE A 217 15.40 -19.35 12.54
CA ILE A 217 14.60 -20.37 11.85
C ILE A 217 15.11 -20.56 10.42
N LEU A 218 15.26 -19.48 9.65
CA LEU A 218 15.70 -19.53 8.24
C LEU A 218 17.07 -20.22 8.12
N LYS A 219 18.02 -19.87 9.00
CA LYS A 219 19.34 -20.51 9.04
C LYS A 219 19.31 -22.03 9.29
N ARG A 220 18.22 -22.58 9.84
CA ARG A 220 18.04 -24.03 10.04
C ARG A 220 17.26 -24.71 8.93
N LEU A 221 16.55 -23.95 8.10
CA LEU A 221 15.73 -24.46 7.00
C LEU A 221 16.46 -24.38 5.65
N GLU A 222 17.46 -23.49 5.53
CA GLU A 222 18.45 -23.42 4.45
C GLU A 222 19.67 -24.29 4.75
#